data_AF-A0AAD7S6C5-F1
#
_entry.id   AF-A0AAD7S6C5-F1
#
_cell.length_a   1.000
_cell.length_b   1.000
_cell.length_c   1.000
_cell.angle_alpha   90.00
_cell.angle_beta   90.00
_cell.angle_gamma   90.00
#
_symmetry.space_group_name_H-M   'P 1'
#
loop_
_entity.id
_entity.type
_entity.pdbx_description
1 polymer ?
#
loop_
_entity_poly.entity_id
_entity_poly.type
_entity_poly.pdbx_seq_one_letter_code
_entity_poly.pdbx_strand_id
1 'polypeptide(L)'
;MSAVYAKQMGIPIRKLICASNHNHIVVDVTTEEYDLRNRLLVASDSPAMDILKSSHLERFLFDTLNGDGRLVRDLFFKVPGTLLERIQHNVLVGWCFNAECLVAIHDVHLSIGYILDMHTAVTKVVSDRLHGQTCPVVISSTVHHGKFAPAVLQALQLQGSAGTPLDQPVSVH
;
A
#
# COMPACT_ATOMS: atom_id res chain seq x y z
N MET A 1 -6.67 -9.24 -2.29
CA MET A 1 -7.57 -10.39 -2.57
C MET A 1 -8.36 -10.86 -1.36
N SER A 2 -7.75 -11.18 -0.21
CA SER A 2 -8.49 -11.76 0.94
C SER A 2 -9.72 -10.95 1.38
N ALA A 3 -9.61 -9.61 1.43
CA ALA A 3 -10.74 -8.73 1.77
C ALA A 3 -11.85 -8.70 0.70
N VAL A 4 -11.51 -8.95 -0.58
CA VAL A 4 -12.51 -9.12 -1.66
C VAL A 4 -13.34 -10.37 -1.41
N TYR A 5 -12.67 -11.50 -1.14
CA TYR A 5 -13.36 -12.75 -0.83
C TYR A 5 -14.18 -12.66 0.46
N ALA A 6 -13.65 -12.05 1.51
CA ALA A 6 -14.40 -11.79 2.74
C ALA A 6 -15.70 -11.02 2.45
N LYS A 7 -15.65 -9.98 1.63
CA LYS A 7 -16.84 -9.23 1.21
C LYS A 7 -17.82 -10.09 0.42
N GLN A 8 -17.31 -10.90 -0.53
CA GLN A 8 -18.13 -11.82 -1.32
C GLN A 8 -18.78 -12.92 -0.47
N MET A 9 -18.15 -13.32 0.63
CA MET A 9 -18.68 -14.27 1.62
C MET A 9 -19.73 -13.65 2.55
N GLY A 10 -20.07 -12.36 2.39
CA GLY A 10 -21.14 -11.70 3.13
C GLY A 10 -20.67 -10.87 4.33
N ILE A 11 -19.35 -10.70 4.55
CA ILE A 11 -18.87 -9.77 5.58
C ILE A 11 -19.24 -8.34 5.14
N PRO A 12 -19.87 -7.53 6.01
CA PRO A 12 -20.39 -6.21 5.66
C PRO A 12 -19.27 -5.17 5.49
N ILE A 13 -18.52 -5.28 4.39
CA ILE A 13 -17.45 -4.37 4.01
C ILE A 13 -17.99 -3.36 2.99
N ARG A 14 -18.04 -2.08 3.37
CA ARG A 14 -18.56 -1.01 2.51
C ARG A 14 -17.74 -0.85 1.22
N LYS A 15 -16.48 -0.45 1.36
CA LYS A 15 -15.52 -0.26 0.27
C LYS A 15 -14.19 -0.90 0.66
N LEU A 16 -13.47 -1.39 -0.34
CA LEU A 16 -12.09 -1.82 -0.18
C LEU A 16 -11.18 -0.67 -0.61
N ILE A 17 -10.07 -0.45 0.10
CA ILE A 17 -9.06 0.54 -0.29
C ILE A 17 -7.82 -0.22 -0.72
N CYS A 18 -7.35 0.03 -1.94
CA CYS A 18 -6.11 -0.53 -2.46
C CYS A 18 -5.09 0.61 -2.60
N ALA A 19 -4.04 0.54 -1.80
CA ALA A 19 -2.97 1.53 -1.78
C ALA A 19 -1.73 0.99 -2.50
N SER A 20 -1.03 1.86 -3.22
CA SER A 20 0.29 1.59 -3.78
C SER A 20 1.26 2.73 -3.45
N ASN A 21 2.55 2.48 -3.59
CA ASN A 21 3.55 3.54 -3.50
C ASN A 21 3.65 4.32 -4.82
N HIS A 22 4.69 5.12 -5.01
CA HIS A 22 4.91 5.91 -6.23
C HIS A 22 5.02 5.10 -7.51
N ASN A 23 5.18 3.77 -7.43
CA ASN A 23 5.04 2.89 -8.59
C ASN A 23 3.57 2.72 -9.02
N HIS A 24 2.56 3.30 -8.37
CA HIS A 24 1.16 3.47 -8.82
C HIS A 24 0.46 2.27 -9.50
N ILE A 25 0.91 1.03 -9.24
CA ILE A 25 0.51 -0.15 -10.03
C ILE A 25 -0.98 -0.49 -9.94
N VAL A 26 -1.63 -0.12 -8.83
CA VAL A 26 -3.06 -0.39 -8.60
C VAL A 26 -3.97 0.71 -9.13
N VAL A 27 -3.42 1.87 -9.47
CA VAL A 27 -4.19 2.99 -10.00
C VAL A 27 -4.40 2.80 -11.50
N ASP A 28 -3.40 2.25 -12.18
CA ASP A 28 -3.44 1.99 -13.63
C ASP A 28 -4.63 1.12 -14.04
N VAL A 29 -5.05 0.16 -13.20
CA VAL A 29 -6.24 -0.69 -13.50
C VAL A 29 -7.57 0.05 -13.39
N THR A 30 -7.57 1.26 -12.86
CA THR A 30 -8.73 2.15 -12.85
C THR A 30 -8.67 3.23 -13.92
N THR A 31 -7.68 3.15 -14.81
CA THR A 31 -7.65 3.93 -16.04
C THR A 31 -8.23 3.09 -17.19
N GLU A 32 -8.49 3.71 -18.33
CA GLU A 32 -9.00 3.00 -19.52
C GLU A 32 -7.95 2.08 -20.16
N GLU A 33 -6.66 2.31 -19.87
CA GLU A 33 -5.55 1.58 -20.47
C GLU A 33 -4.52 1.17 -19.40
N TYR A 34 -4.35 -0.14 -19.23
CA TYR A 34 -3.27 -0.68 -18.42
C TYR A 34 -2.08 -0.97 -19.33
N ASP A 35 -0.97 -0.23 -19.20
CA ASP A 35 0.26 -0.45 -19.99
C ASP A 35 1.51 -0.54 -19.10
N LEU A 36 2.11 -1.73 -19.04
CA LEU A 36 3.36 -1.96 -18.31
C LEU A 36 4.60 -2.03 -19.20
N ARG A 37 4.46 -1.95 -20.54
CA ARG A 37 5.56 -2.29 -21.47
C ARG A 37 6.78 -1.38 -21.33
N ASN A 38 6.55 -0.09 -21.04
CA ASN A 38 7.60 0.92 -20.92
C ASN A 38 7.82 1.40 -19.48
N ARG A 39 7.27 0.66 -18.50
CA ARG A 39 7.24 1.10 -17.10
C ARG A 39 8.55 0.75 -16.41
N LEU A 40 9.17 1.74 -15.77
CA LEU A 40 10.38 1.56 -14.99
C LEU A 40 10.01 1.37 -13.52
N LEU A 41 10.61 0.35 -12.89
CA LEU A 41 10.47 0.14 -11.46
C LEU A 41 11.37 1.13 -10.71
N VAL A 42 10.79 1.87 -9.78
CA VAL A 42 11.50 2.84 -8.93
C VAL A 42 11.53 2.31 -7.50
N ALA A 43 12.73 2.13 -6.96
CA ALA A 43 12.89 1.69 -5.57
C ALA A 43 12.19 2.65 -4.60
N SER A 44 11.50 2.09 -3.62
CA SER A 44 10.83 2.80 -2.53
C SER A 44 11.29 2.30 -1.18
N ASP A 45 10.86 3.00 -0.13
CA ASP A 45 11.06 2.59 1.25
C ASP A 45 10.01 1.54 1.68
N SER A 46 9.13 1.13 0.77
CA SER A 46 8.17 0.02 0.91
C SER A 46 8.45 -1.06 -0.16
N PRO A 47 9.61 -1.74 -0.11
CA PRO A 47 10.11 -2.56 -1.22
C PRO A 47 9.21 -3.75 -1.57
N ALA A 48 8.36 -4.22 -0.65
CA ALA A 48 7.40 -5.29 -0.97
C ALA A 48 6.28 -4.82 -1.92
N MET A 49 6.12 -3.51 -2.11
CA MET A 49 5.16 -2.89 -3.04
C MET A 49 5.83 -2.43 -4.34
N ASP A 50 7.16 -2.57 -4.47
CA ASP A 50 7.92 -2.27 -5.68
C ASP A 50 7.75 -3.38 -6.71
N ILE A 51 6.56 -3.43 -7.32
CA ILE A 51 6.22 -4.44 -8.32
C ILE A 51 5.62 -3.79 -9.56
N LEU A 52 6.02 -4.29 -10.73
CA LEU A 52 5.36 -3.97 -12.00
C LEU A 52 4.26 -4.98 -12.34
N LYS A 53 4.39 -6.22 -11.86
CA LYS A 53 3.36 -7.26 -12.03
C LYS A 53 2.93 -7.77 -10.67
N SER A 54 1.62 -7.91 -10.49
CA SER A 54 1.03 -8.41 -9.26
C SER A 54 0.09 -9.55 -9.60
N SER A 55 0.45 -10.77 -9.19
CA SER A 55 -0.42 -11.95 -9.33
C SER A 55 -1.75 -11.77 -8.58
N HIS A 56 -1.76 -10.96 -7.52
CA HIS A 56 -3.00 -10.60 -6.81
C HIS A 56 -3.90 -9.68 -7.63
N LEU A 57 -3.31 -8.76 -8.39
CA LEU A 57 -4.04 -7.87 -9.29
C LEU A 57 -4.60 -8.65 -10.48
N GLU A 58 -3.79 -9.55 -11.05
CA GLU A 58 -4.20 -10.47 -12.10
C GLU A 58 -5.42 -11.31 -11.67
N ARG A 59 -5.37 -11.89 -10.47
CA ARG A 59 -6.50 -12.64 -9.91
C ARG A 59 -7.72 -11.76 -9.65
N PHE A 60 -7.53 -10.54 -9.16
CA PHE A 60 -8.61 -9.58 -8.97
C PHE A 60 -9.34 -9.26 -10.28
N LEU A 61 -8.59 -9.00 -11.34
CA LEU A 61 -9.13 -8.71 -12.67
C LEU A 61 -9.86 -9.92 -13.24
N PHE A 62 -9.26 -11.11 -13.14
CA PHE A 62 -9.88 -12.36 -13.56
C PHE A 62 -11.23 -12.61 -12.88
N ASP A 63 -11.29 -12.45 -11.55
CA ASP A 63 -12.52 -12.64 -10.77
C ASP A 63 -13.57 -11.58 -11.15
N THR A 64 -13.16 -10.33 -11.39
CA THR A 64 -14.09 -9.25 -11.78
C THR A 64 -14.61 -9.41 -13.22
N LEU A 65 -13.85 -10.10 -14.08
CA LEU A 65 -14.20 -10.46 -15.44
C LEU A 65 -15.01 -11.77 -15.55
N ASN A 66 -15.49 -12.33 -14.43
CA ASN A 66 -16.17 -13.63 -14.39
C ASN A 66 -15.37 -14.77 -15.08
N GLY A 67 -14.04 -14.71 -14.99
CA GLY A 67 -13.16 -15.76 -15.50
C GLY A 67 -12.67 -15.60 -16.94
N ASP A 68 -12.86 -14.45 -17.59
CA ASP A 68 -12.21 -14.18 -18.89
C ASP A 68 -10.71 -13.85 -18.72
N GLY A 69 -9.88 -14.90 -18.78
CA GLY A 69 -8.43 -14.79 -18.66
C GLY A 69 -7.70 -14.23 -19.89
N ARG A 70 -8.40 -13.79 -20.94
CA ARG A 70 -7.74 -13.22 -22.14
C ARG A 70 -7.09 -11.87 -21.84
N LEU A 71 -7.74 -11.03 -21.05
CA LEU A 71 -7.25 -9.69 -20.69
C LEU A 71 -6.04 -9.72 -19.76
N VAL A 72 -5.88 -10.77 -18.95
CA VAL A 72 -4.86 -10.85 -17.89
C VAL A 72 -3.51 -11.38 -18.41
N ARG A 73 -3.47 -11.92 -19.64
CA ARG A 73 -2.23 -12.47 -20.22
C ARG A 73 -1.28 -11.40 -20.78
N ASP A 74 -1.81 -10.25 -21.14
CA ASP A 74 -1.06 -9.22 -21.84
C ASP A 74 -0.57 -8.13 -20.88
N LEU A 75 0.62 -7.60 -21.15
CA LEU A 75 1.20 -6.45 -20.43
C LEU A 75 0.53 -5.12 -20.76
N PHE A 76 -0.36 -5.16 -21.75
CA PHE A 76 -1.14 -4.06 -22.22
C PHE A 76 -2.56 -4.54 -22.50
N PHE A 77 -3.55 -3.90 -21.90
CA PHE A 77 -4.94 -4.13 -22.25
C PHE A 77 -5.81 -2.89 -22.00
N LYS A 78 -6.86 -2.76 -22.82
CA LYS A 78 -7.93 -1.81 -22.55
C LYS A 78 -8.84 -2.37 -21.47
N VAL A 79 -9.08 -1.58 -20.43
CA VAL A 79 -10.02 -1.91 -19.37
C VAL A 79 -11.43 -1.64 -19.92
N PRO A 80 -12.30 -2.64 -20.09
CA PRO A 80 -13.67 -2.38 -20.54
C PRO A 80 -14.38 -1.42 -19.58
N GLY A 81 -15.13 -0.44 -20.09
CA GLY A 81 -15.81 0.54 -19.23
C GLY A 81 -16.72 -0.09 -18.17
N THR A 82 -17.40 -1.18 -18.52
CA THR A 82 -18.23 -1.95 -17.58
C THR A 82 -17.42 -2.65 -16.48
N LEU A 83 -16.17 -3.05 -16.76
CA LEU A 83 -15.24 -3.56 -15.76
C LEU A 83 -14.77 -2.43 -14.84
N LEU A 84 -14.42 -1.29 -15.43
CA LEU A 84 -13.97 -0.12 -14.71
C LEU A 84 -15.01 0.35 -13.69
N GLU A 85 -16.26 0.46 -14.10
CA GLU A 85 -17.38 0.80 -13.22
C GLU A 85 -17.52 -0.20 -12.05
N ARG A 86 -17.41 -1.50 -12.31
CA ARG A 86 -17.49 -2.54 -11.26
C ARG A 86 -16.36 -2.43 -10.24
N ILE A 87 -15.14 -2.15 -10.72
CA ILE A 87 -13.97 -1.94 -9.87
C ILE A 87 -14.20 -0.71 -9.01
N GLN A 88 -14.49 0.44 -9.61
CA GLN A 88 -14.72 1.72 -8.91
C GLN A 88 -15.92 1.67 -7.95
N HIS A 89 -16.92 0.85 -8.25
CA HIS A 89 -18.05 0.62 -7.36
C HIS A 89 -17.66 -0.08 -6.06
N ASN A 90 -16.63 -0.93 -6.04
CA ASN A 90 -16.28 -1.72 -4.85
C ASN A 90 -14.95 -1.34 -4.21
N VAL A 91 -14.03 -0.81 -5.01
CA VAL A 91 -12.64 -0.56 -4.65
C VAL A 91 -12.31 0.90 -4.90
N LEU A 92 -11.77 1.55 -3.88
CA LEU A 92 -11.09 2.83 -3.99
C LEU A 92 -9.61 2.53 -4.16
N VAL A 93 -8.97 3.17 -5.12
CA VAL A 93 -7.54 3.00 -5.38
C VAL A 93 -6.81 4.31 -5.19
N GLY A 94 -5.59 4.25 -4.71
CA GLY A 94 -4.75 5.41 -4.60
C GLY A 94 -3.29 5.06 -4.43
N TRP A 95 -2.48 6.11 -4.41
CA TRP A 95 -1.06 6.00 -4.23
C TRP A 95 -0.50 7.21 -3.50
N CYS A 96 0.74 7.09 -3.01
CA CYS A 96 1.45 8.17 -2.36
C CYS A 96 2.97 8.03 -2.53
N PHE A 97 3.66 9.14 -2.30
CA PHE A 97 5.12 9.19 -2.26
C PHE A 97 5.69 8.82 -0.89
N ASN A 98 6.96 8.43 -0.84
CA ASN A 98 7.67 8.14 0.42
C ASN A 98 7.61 9.32 1.39
N ALA A 99 7.79 10.56 0.90
CA ALA A 99 7.76 11.76 1.75
C ALA A 99 6.44 11.89 2.54
N GLU A 100 5.32 11.55 1.90
CA GLU A 100 3.99 11.61 2.52
C GLU A 100 3.84 10.52 3.60
N CYS A 101 4.48 9.37 3.39
CA CYS A 101 4.53 8.28 4.35
C CYS A 101 5.38 8.64 5.58
N LEU A 102 6.51 9.32 5.39
CA LEU A 102 7.35 9.80 6.49
C LEU A 102 6.59 10.77 7.40
N VAL A 103 5.85 11.71 6.79
CA VAL A 103 4.97 12.63 7.53
C VAL A 103 3.90 11.87 8.30
N ALA A 104 3.24 10.88 7.67
CA ALA A 104 2.22 10.09 8.34
C ALA A 104 2.76 9.27 9.52
N ILE A 105 3.97 8.69 9.42
CA ILE A 105 4.61 7.98 10.52
C ILE A 105 4.84 8.92 11.70
N HIS A 106 5.40 10.10 11.42
CA HIS A 106 5.67 11.13 12.42
C HIS A 106 4.39 11.58 13.13
N ASP A 107 3.35 11.94 12.36
CA ASP A 107 2.11 12.48 12.92
C ASP A 107 1.32 11.44 13.72
N VAL A 108 1.30 10.18 13.27
CA VAL A 108 0.68 9.08 14.02
C VAL A 108 1.44 8.78 15.30
N HIS A 109 2.77 8.83 15.27
CA HIS A 109 3.57 8.66 16.47
C HIS A 109 3.33 9.80 17.49
N LEU A 110 3.32 11.05 17.04
CA LEU A 110 3.06 12.19 17.94
C LEU A 110 1.64 12.20 18.50
N SER A 111 0.64 11.82 17.70
CA SER A 111 -0.76 11.89 18.11
C SER A 111 -1.18 10.77 19.06
N ILE A 112 -0.71 9.53 18.82
CA ILE A 112 -1.19 8.34 19.56
C ILE A 112 -0.07 7.41 20.03
N GLY A 113 1.20 7.76 19.84
CA GLY A 113 2.35 6.95 20.25
C GLY A 113 2.62 5.71 19.38
N TYR A 114 1.79 5.44 18.36
CA TYR A 114 1.94 4.27 17.51
C TYR A 114 2.94 4.52 16.38
N ILE A 115 3.83 3.55 16.11
CA ILE A 115 4.84 3.66 15.05
C ILE A 115 4.41 2.77 13.88
N LEU A 116 4.12 3.41 12.74
CA LEU A 116 3.82 2.74 11.48
C LEU A 116 5.10 2.25 10.80
N ASP A 117 5.03 1.11 10.13
CA ASP A 117 6.01 0.76 9.10
C ASP A 117 5.65 1.45 7.77
N MET A 118 6.58 1.46 6.80
CA MET A 118 6.36 2.13 5.51
C MET A 118 5.17 1.57 4.71
N HIS A 119 4.89 0.27 4.77
CA HIS A 119 3.76 -0.35 4.04
C HIS A 119 2.43 0.07 4.66
N THR A 120 2.37 0.10 5.99
CA THR A 120 1.18 0.57 6.70
C THR A 120 1.01 2.08 6.52
N ALA A 121 2.09 2.86 6.47
CA ALA A 121 2.05 4.30 6.20
C ALA A 121 1.47 4.60 4.81
N VAL A 122 1.87 3.86 3.77
CA VAL A 122 1.26 3.96 2.42
C VAL A 122 -0.25 3.75 2.51
N THR A 123 -0.69 2.71 3.23
CA THR A 123 -2.12 2.43 3.38
C THR A 123 -2.83 3.53 4.17
N LYS A 124 -2.20 4.06 5.24
CA LYS A 124 -2.75 5.15 6.05
C LYS A 124 -2.97 6.41 5.21
N VAL A 125 -1.93 6.88 4.51
CA VAL A 125 -1.98 8.08 3.67
C VAL A 125 -3.08 7.97 2.61
N VAL A 126 -3.12 6.86 1.87
CA VAL A 126 -4.13 6.64 0.85
C VAL A 126 -5.52 6.53 1.47
N SER A 127 -5.65 5.84 2.61
CA SER A 127 -6.94 5.71 3.28
C SER A 127 -7.47 7.04 3.80
N ASP A 128 -6.62 7.90 4.35
CA ASP A 128 -7.03 9.22 4.86
C ASP A 128 -7.50 10.14 3.73
N ARG A 129 -6.95 10.00 2.52
CA ARG A 129 -7.37 10.77 1.34
C ARG A 129 -8.72 10.30 0.79
N LEU A 130 -8.94 8.99 0.81
CA LEU A 130 -10.06 8.37 0.11
C LEU A 130 -11.23 8.06 1.04
N HIS A 131 -11.01 7.96 2.35
CA HIS A 131 -12.06 7.65 3.28
C HIS A 131 -13.00 8.86 3.43
N GLY A 132 -14.27 8.71 3.07
CA GLY A 132 -15.25 9.78 3.27
C GLY A 132 -15.62 10.06 4.74
N GLN A 133 -14.84 9.55 5.71
CA GLN A 133 -15.04 9.65 7.17
C GLN A 133 -16.40 9.15 7.72
N THR A 134 -17.26 8.58 6.87
CA THR A 134 -18.58 8.08 7.27
C THR A 134 -18.57 6.66 7.85
N CYS A 135 -17.42 5.96 7.86
CA CYS A 135 -17.31 4.63 8.47
C CYS A 135 -15.89 4.40 9.02
N PRO A 136 -15.73 3.51 10.02
CA PRO A 136 -14.42 3.06 10.46
C PRO A 136 -13.62 2.45 9.31
N VAL A 137 -12.30 2.67 9.34
CA VAL A 137 -11.33 2.06 8.41
C VAL A 137 -10.46 1.10 9.22
N VAL A 138 -10.33 -0.14 8.72
CA VAL A 138 -9.42 -1.14 9.30
C VAL A 138 -8.23 -1.28 8.36
N ILE A 139 -7.03 -1.03 8.89
CA ILE A 139 -5.77 -1.19 8.16
C ILE A 139 -5.06 -2.44 8.67
N SER A 140 -4.66 -3.32 7.76
CA SER A 140 -3.91 -4.53 8.08
C SER A 140 -2.40 -4.25 8.03
N SER A 141 -1.79 -4.01 9.20
CA SER A 141 -0.33 -3.86 9.31
C SER A 141 0.35 -5.23 9.24
N THR A 142 0.98 -5.54 8.11
CA THR A 142 1.55 -6.88 7.83
C THR A 142 3.01 -7.02 8.26
N VAL A 143 3.69 -5.94 8.60
CA VAL A 143 5.12 -5.96 8.94
C VAL A 143 5.40 -5.09 10.18
N HIS A 144 6.38 -5.51 10.96
CA HIS A 144 6.88 -4.72 12.09
C HIS A 144 7.78 -3.58 11.61
N HIS A 145 7.59 -2.36 12.14
CA HIS A 145 8.34 -1.16 11.76
C HIS A 145 9.87 -1.32 11.83
N GLY A 146 10.37 -2.13 12.78
CA GLY A 146 11.80 -2.43 12.92
C GLY A 146 12.45 -3.08 11.69
N LYS A 147 11.68 -3.71 10.77
CA LYS A 147 12.24 -4.22 9.50
C LYS A 147 12.63 -3.11 8.52
N PHE A 148 12.13 -1.90 8.72
CA PHE A 148 12.39 -0.72 7.88
C PHE A 148 12.94 0.43 8.74
N ALA A 149 13.81 0.09 9.71
CA ALA A 149 14.33 1.02 10.70
C ALA A 149 14.93 2.32 10.11
N PRO A 150 15.70 2.32 9.01
CA PRO A 150 16.26 3.56 8.49
C PRO A 150 15.19 4.61 8.12
N ALA A 151 14.15 4.20 7.38
CA ALA A 151 13.06 5.10 7.00
C ALA A 151 12.22 5.53 8.21
N VAL A 152 11.98 4.62 9.15
CA VAL A 152 11.22 4.91 10.38
C VAL A 152 11.98 5.89 11.27
N LEU A 153 13.29 5.70 11.47
CA LEU A 153 14.13 6.62 12.24
C LEU A 153 14.18 8.01 11.60
N GLN A 154 14.29 8.06 10.27
CA GLN A 154 14.21 9.31 9.52
C GLN A 154 12.86 10.02 9.76
N ALA A 155 11.74 9.29 9.68
CA ALA A 155 10.41 9.85 9.93
C ALA A 155 10.27 10.39 11.37
N LEU A 156 10.81 9.66 12.35
CA LEU A 156 10.81 10.05 13.75
C LEU A 156 11.82 11.16 14.08
N GLN A 157 12.59 11.62 13.09
CA GLN A 157 13.67 12.61 13.26
C GLN A 157 14.72 12.17 14.29
N LEU A 158 14.83 10.87 14.50
CA LEU A 158 15.84 10.26 15.35
C LEU A 158 17.08 10.03 14.48
N GLN A 159 17.94 11.05 14.42
CA GLN A 159 19.28 10.88 13.88
C GLN A 159 20.01 9.86 14.76
N GLY A 160 20.48 8.76 14.19
CA GLY A 160 21.43 7.90 14.87
C GLY A 160 22.65 8.75 15.19
N SER A 161 22.89 9.06 16.47
CA SER A 161 24.23 9.41 16.88
C SER A 161 25.11 8.27 16.39
N ALA A 162 26.09 8.56 15.53
CA ALA A 162 27.20 7.67 15.27
C ALA A 162 28.02 7.52 16.57
N GLY A 163 27.45 6.81 17.53
CA GLY A 163 28.06 6.36 18.76
C GLY A 163 27.86 4.87 18.76
N THR A 164 28.92 4.13 18.43
CA THR A 164 29.04 2.69 18.60
C THR A 164 28.52 2.28 19.98
N PRO A 165 27.45 1.46 20.09
CA PRO A 165 26.98 0.99 21.39
C PRO A 165 27.61 -0.37 21.71
N LEU A 166 28.93 -0.45 21.95
CA LEU A 166 29.55 -1.69 22.46
C LEU A 166 30.78 -1.54 23.39
N ASP A 167 31.28 -0.34 23.70
CA ASP A 167 32.46 -0.17 24.59
C ASP A 167 32.17 0.68 25.85
N GLN A 168 31.07 0.41 26.56
CA GLN A 168 30.98 0.85 27.95
C GLN A 168 31.30 -0.33 28.88
N PRO A 169 32.45 -0.32 29.58
CA PRO A 169 32.74 -1.35 30.56
C PRO A 169 31.70 -1.25 31.68
N VAL A 170 31.03 -2.37 31.96
CA VAL A 170 30.17 -2.53 33.12
C VAL A 170 31.05 -2.38 34.36
N SER A 171 31.07 -1.19 34.97
CA SER A 171 31.63 -0.99 36.30
C SER A 171 30.68 -1.63 37.31
N VAL A 172 31.07 -2.80 37.78
CA VAL A 172 30.43 -3.47 38.92
C VAL A 172 30.89 -2.76 40.19
N HIS A 173 29.95 -2.09 40.87
CA HIS A 173 30.06 -1.75 42.29
C HIS A 173 28.97 -2.49 43.05
#